data_AF-A0A7L6B0T6-F1
#
_entry.id   AF-A0A7L6B0T6-F1
#
_cell.length_a   1.000
_cell.length_b   1.000
_cell.length_c   1.000
_cell.angle_alpha   90.00
_cell.angle_beta   90.00
_cell.angle_gamma   90.00
#
_symmetry.space_group_name_H-M   'P 1'
#
loop_
_entity.id
_entity.type
_entity.pdbx_description
1 polymer ?
#
loop_
_entity_poly.entity_id
_entity_poly.type
_entity_poly.pdbx_seq_one_letter_code
_entity_poly.pdbx_strand_id
1 'polypeptide(L)' 'MMIVDRMRMVEHLEGLPGSSDGCLLALTLEVPTFLRVGDVWWVENAVMYVRRGDASPMAHRGRLEWRRKW' A
#
# COMPACT_ATOMS: atom_id res chain seq x y z
N MET A 1 -7.67 10.34 13.07
CA MET A 1 -6.84 9.24 13.61
C MET A 1 -7.80 8.19 14.15
N MET A 2 -8.10 7.14 13.39
CA MET A 2 -8.92 6.02 13.87
C MET A 2 -8.00 4.87 14.26
N ILE A 3 -8.12 4.44 15.52
CA ILE A 3 -7.45 3.26 16.07
C ILE A 3 -8.30 2.05 15.66
N VAL A 4 -7.74 1.14 14.87
CA VAL A 4 -8.35 -0.14 14.48
C VAL A 4 -7.47 -1.25 15.04
N ASP A 5 -8.02 -2.09 15.90
CA ASP A 5 -7.31 -3.21 16.53
C ASP A 5 -7.11 -4.37 15.53
N ARG A 6 -5.90 -4.96 15.55
CA ARG A 6 -5.42 -6.22 14.90
C ARG A 6 -5.36 -6.28 13.36
N MET A 7 -4.13 -6.19 12.84
CA MET A 7 -3.61 -6.75 11.57
C MET A 7 -4.54 -6.71 10.33
N ARG A 8 -4.15 -5.94 9.31
CA ARG A 8 -4.88 -5.83 8.04
C ARG A 8 -4.12 -6.53 6.91
N MET A 9 -4.80 -7.41 6.18
CA MET A 9 -4.30 -7.92 4.90
C MET A 9 -4.51 -6.87 3.82
N VAL A 10 -3.45 -6.58 3.08
CA VAL A 10 -3.43 -5.63 1.97
C VAL A 10 -3.01 -6.37 0.72
N GLU A 11 -3.90 -6.39 -0.25
CA GLU A 11 -3.67 -6.90 -1.60
C GLU A 11 -3.73 -5.77 -2.62
N HIS A 12 -4.49 -4.72 -2.28
CA HIS A 12 -4.74 -3.59 -3.15
C HIS A 12 -4.71 -2.28 -2.38
N LEU A 13 -4.07 -1.28 -2.96
CA LEU A 13 -4.01 0.10 -2.46
C LEU A 13 -4.52 1.04 -3.54
N GLU A 14 -5.54 1.85 -3.23
CA GLU A 14 -6.10 2.84 -4.14
C GLU A 14 -5.87 4.26 -3.62
N GLY A 15 -5.98 5.25 -4.50
CA GLY A 15 -5.81 6.65 -4.11
C GLY A 15 -4.36 7.00 -3.81
N LEU A 16 -3.41 6.32 -4.46
CA LEU A 16 -1.99 6.64 -4.31
C LEU A 16 -1.68 8.05 -4.83
N PRO A 17 -0.62 8.70 -4.31
CA PRO A 17 -0.16 9.99 -4.80
C PRO A 17 0.01 9.97 -6.32
N GLY A 18 -0.49 11.00 -7.00
CA GLY A 18 -0.58 11.05 -8.46
C GLY A 18 -1.99 10.79 -9.02
N SER A 19 -2.95 10.37 -8.20
CA SER A 19 -4.37 10.30 -8.61
C SER A 19 -4.87 11.67 -9.11
N SER A 20 -5.56 11.70 -10.26
CA SER A 20 -6.08 12.91 -10.92
C SER A 20 -7.61 12.89 -11.05
N ASP A 21 -8.21 13.97 -11.56
CA ASP A 21 -9.66 14.04 -11.80
C ASP A 21 -10.11 12.89 -12.70
N GLY A 22 -11.01 12.05 -12.18
CA GLY A 22 -11.54 10.86 -12.84
C GLY A 22 -10.68 9.58 -12.77
N CYS A 23 -9.39 9.65 -12.41
CA CYS A 23 -8.49 8.50 -12.39
C CYS A 23 -7.77 8.33 -11.04
N LEU A 24 -7.86 7.14 -10.44
CA LEU A 24 -7.10 6.71 -9.28
C LEU A 24 -5.86 5.94 -9.71
N LEU A 25 -4.72 6.25 -9.11
CA LEU A 25 -3.56 5.37 -9.18
C LEU A 25 -3.72 4.30 -8.11
N ALA A 26 -3.58 3.04 -8.52
CA ALA A 26 -3.71 1.89 -7.64
C ALA A 26 -2.51 0.95 -7.76
N LEU A 27 -2.16 0.29 -6.66
CA LEU A 27 -1.14 -0.76 -6.59
C LEU A 27 -1.80 -2.08 -6.20
N THR A 28 -1.65 -3.09 -7.05
CA THR A 28 -2.01 -4.48 -6.73
C THR A 28 -0.74 -5.25 -6.40
N LEU A 29 -0.63 -5.81 -5.21
CA LEU A 29 0.56 -6.57 -4.80
C LEU A 29 0.56 -7.95 -5.46
N GLU A 30 1.74 -8.45 -5.83
CA GLU A 30 1.91 -9.81 -6.35
C GLU A 30 1.59 -10.86 -5.29
N VAL A 31 1.86 -10.52 -4.02
CA VAL A 31 1.57 -11.37 -2.85
C VAL A 31 0.88 -10.52 -1.78
N PRO A 32 -0.25 -11.00 -1.22
CA PRO A 32 -0.91 -10.34 -0.09
C PRO A 32 0.05 -10.05 1.05
N THR A 33 -0.02 -8.83 1.60
CA THR A 33 0.88 -8.38 2.67
C THR A 33 0.10 -7.96 3.90
N PHE A 34 0.53 -8.43 5.07
CA PHE A 34 -0.11 -8.09 6.33
C PHE A 34 0.55 -6.89 7.00
N LEU A 35 -0.21 -5.83 7.20
CA LEU A 35 0.18 -4.64 7.95
C LEU A 35 -0.30 -4.75 9.40
N ARG A 36 0.56 -4.39 10.33
CA ARG A 36 0.26 -4.32 11.77
C ARG A 36 0.12 -2.87 12.20
N VAL A 37 -0.53 -2.64 13.34
CA VAL A 37 -0.56 -1.32 13.97
C VAL A 37 0.89 -0.92 14.31
N GLY A 38 1.29 0.28 13.89
CA GLY A 38 2.65 0.79 14.05
C GLY A 38 3.60 0.46 12.89
N ASP A 39 3.18 -0.35 11.91
CA ASP A 39 3.96 -0.53 10.68
C ASP A 39 3.98 0.80 9.90
N VAL A 40 5.18 1.23 9.50
CA VAL A 40 5.36 2.36 8.59
C VAL A 40 5.54 1.80 7.19
N TRP A 41 4.76 2.26 6.23
CA TRP A 41 4.85 1.79 4.85
C TRP A 41 4.81 2.94 3.84
N TRP A 42 5.42 2.72 2.69
CA TRP A 42 5.42 3.65 1.56
C TRP A 42 5.52 2.88 0.24
N VAL A 43 5.29 3.57 -0.86
CA VAL A 43 5.36 2.98 -2.21
C VAL A 43 6.35 3.78 -3.04
N GLU A 44 7.20 3.07 -3.77
CA GLU A 44 8.13 3.63 -4.75
C GLU A 44 8.23 2.67 -5.94
N ASN A 45 8.05 3.18 -7.16
CA ASN A 45 8.21 2.41 -8.42
C ASN A 45 7.51 1.04 -8.42
N ALA A 46 6.23 1.00 -8.03
CA ALA A 46 5.41 -0.21 -7.91
C ALA A 46 5.85 -1.23 -6.84
N VAL A 47 6.71 -0.81 -5.91
CA VAL A 47 7.12 -1.60 -4.75
C VAL A 47 6.58 -0.95 -3.49
N MET A 48 5.87 -1.72 -2.67
CA MET A 48 5.50 -1.32 -1.32
C MET A 48 6.58 -1.75 -0.34
N TYR A 49 7.09 -0.81 0.43
CA TYR A 49 8.02 -1.08 1.52
C TYR A 49 7.27 -1.05 2.85
N VAL A 50 7.55 -2.01 3.73
CA VAL A 50 6.97 -2.09 5.08
C VAL A 50 8.09 -2.18 6.09
N ARG A 51 8.13 -1.23 7.03
CA ARG A 51 9.07 -1.19 8.15
C ARG A 51 8.33 -1.44 9.46
N ARG A 52 8.82 -2.41 10.23
CA ARG A 52 8.30 -2.76 11.55
C ARG A 52 9.31 -2.37 12.62
N GLY A 53 8.99 -1.36 13.43
CA GLY A 53 9.92 -0.79 14.41
C GLY A 53 11.23 -0.32 13.75
N ASP A 54 12.37 -0.71 14.32
CA ASP A 54 13.70 -0.33 13.84
C ASP A 54 14.31 -1.32 12.84
N ALA A 55 13.54 -2.31 12.37
CA ALA A 55 14.02 -3.28 11.39
C ALA A 55 14.25 -2.63 10.01
N SER A 56 15.05 -3.30 9.17
CA SER A 56 15.16 -2.93 7.76
C SER A 56 13.80 -3.09 7.05
N PRO A 57 13.45 -2.19 6.13
CA PRO A 57 12.19 -2.27 5.39
C PRO A 57 12.13 -3.52 4.51
N MET A 58 10.99 -4.20 4.50
CA MET A 58 10.70 -5.33 3.62
C MET A 58 10.02 -4.84 2.35
N ALA A 59 10.46 -5.34 1.20
CA ALA A 59 9.94 -4.95 -0.11
C ALA A 59 8.90 -5.94 -0.64
N HIS A 60 7.76 -5.42 -1.09
CA HIS A 60 6.63 -6.17 -1.62
C HIS A 60 6.31 -5.64 -3.02
N ARG A 61 6.56 -6.45 -4.04
CA ARG A 61 6.32 -6.06 -5.43
C ARG A 61 4.83 -6.06 -5.77
N GLY A 62 4.48 -5.20 -6.71
CA GLY A 62 3.14 -5.12 -7.26
C GLY A 62 3.14 -4.50 -8.64
N ARG A 63 1.93 -4.27 -9.12
CA ARG A 63 1.65 -3.62 -10.40
C ARG A 63 0.90 -2.32 -10.16
N LEU A 64 1.43 -1.22 -10.69
CA LEU A 64 0.73 0.06 -10.72
C LEU A 64 -0.23 0.11 -11.90
N GLU A 65 -1.46 0.53 -11.64
CA GLU A 65 -2.53 0.63 -12.63
C GLU A 65 -3.31 1.93 -12.43
N TRP A 66 -3.66 2.59 -13.53
CA TRP A 66 -4.64 3.68 -13.51
C TRP A 66 -6.04 3.10 -13.61
N ARG A 67 -6.90 3.42 -12.64
CA ARG A 67 -8.29 2.98 -12.56
C ARG A 67 -9.23 4.17 -12.63
N ARG A 68 -10.35 4.06 -13.35
CA ARG A 68 -11.38 5.10 -13.33
C ARG A 68 -12.11 5.11 -11.99
N LYS A 69 -12.38 6.31 -11.47
CA LYS A 69 -13.32 6.52 -10.37
C LYS A 69 -14.72 6.22 -10.92
N TRP A 70 -15.41 5.24 -10.35
CA TRP A 70 -16.82 4.95 -10.67
C TRP A 70 -17.74 5.84 -9.84
#